data_AF-A0A354GNT2-F1
#
_entry.id   AF-A0A354GNT2-F1
#
_cell.length_a   1.000
_cell.length_b   1.000
_cell.length_c   1.000
_cell.angle_alpha   90.00
_cell.angle_beta   90.00
_cell.angle_gamma   90.00
#
_symmetry.space_group_name_H-M   'P 1'
#
loop_
_entity.id
_entity.type
_entity.pdbx_description
1 polymer ?
#
loop_
_entity_poly.entity_id
_entity_poly.type
_entity_poly.pdbx_seq_one_letter_code
_entity_poly.pdbx_strand_id
1 'polypeptide(L)'
;MTRKRTPKPYWEMTTAELREATKQFDEEFVAEKSRPLTPEEEALWERAKAKLPSAEDGQNEQTVAIRLNKVLLDRCTALAKKKRLSRDVLVARGLRALLAAEGE
;
A
#
# COMPACT_ATOMS: atom_id res chain seq x y z
N MET A 1 -29.94 -35.38 15.46
CA MET A 1 -29.03 -34.29 15.02
C MET A 1 -27.61 -34.67 15.39
N THR A 2 -26.77 -35.01 14.43
CA THR A 2 -25.41 -35.52 14.67
C THR A 2 -24.48 -34.32 14.93
N ARG A 3 -23.83 -34.28 16.11
CA ARG A 3 -22.84 -33.23 16.44
C ARG A 3 -21.68 -33.33 15.44
N LYS A 4 -21.44 -32.26 14.68
CA LYS A 4 -20.21 -32.10 13.89
C LYS A 4 -19.03 -32.06 14.87
N ARG A 5 -18.04 -32.94 14.68
CA ARG A 5 -16.81 -32.94 15.47
C ARG A 5 -16.04 -31.65 15.17
N THR A 6 -15.64 -30.93 16.21
CA THR A 6 -14.76 -29.77 16.08
C THR A 6 -13.40 -30.25 15.58
N PRO A 7 -12.83 -29.67 14.52
CA PRO A 7 -11.50 -30.03 14.06
C PRO A 7 -10.45 -29.73 15.14
N LYS A 8 -9.38 -30.53 15.17
CA LYS A 8 -8.22 -30.29 16.04
C LYS A 8 -7.63 -28.92 15.73
N PRO A 9 -6.98 -28.25 16.68
CA PRO A 9 -6.21 -27.06 16.37
C PRO A 9 -5.01 -27.39 15.47
N TYR A 10 -4.64 -26.46 14.58
CA TYR A 10 -3.62 -26.67 13.53
C TYR A 10 -2.26 -27.12 14.06
N TRP A 11 -1.87 -26.71 15.27
CA TRP A 11 -0.58 -27.08 15.88
C TRP A 11 -0.54 -28.54 16.38
N GLU A 12 -1.67 -29.24 16.42
CA GLU A 12 -1.78 -30.67 16.78
C GLU A 12 -2.03 -31.57 15.56
N MET A 13 -2.07 -31.00 14.35
CA MET A 13 -2.31 -31.74 13.12
C MET A 13 -1.01 -32.35 12.57
N THR A 14 -1.11 -33.57 12.06
CA THR A 14 -0.07 -34.20 11.24
C THR A 14 0.03 -33.53 9.87
N THR A 15 1.15 -33.74 9.15
CA THR A 15 1.34 -33.19 7.80
C THR A 15 0.24 -33.61 6.82
N ALA A 16 -0.30 -34.82 6.96
CA ALA A 16 -1.40 -35.29 6.13
C ALA A 16 -2.72 -34.56 6.44
N GLU A 17 -3.01 -34.32 7.73
CA GLU A 17 -4.18 -33.54 8.17
C GLU A 17 -4.06 -32.07 7.74
N LEU A 18 -2.87 -31.48 7.83
CA LEU A 18 -2.61 -30.12 7.36
C LEU A 18 -2.84 -29.99 5.86
N ARG A 19 -2.33 -30.93 5.06
CA ARG A 19 -2.51 -30.91 3.60
C ARG A 19 -3.98 -30.98 3.21
N GLU A 20 -4.77 -31.82 3.87
CA GLU A 20 -6.21 -31.90 3.60
C GLU A 20 -6.94 -30.63 4.04
N ALA A 21 -6.53 -30.01 5.16
CA ALA A 21 -7.12 -28.76 5.64
C ALA A 21 -6.79 -27.55 4.74
N THR A 22 -5.62 -27.55 4.08
CA THR A 22 -5.19 -26.45 3.19
C THR A 22 -5.51 -26.67 1.72
N LYS A 23 -6.06 -27.84 1.35
CA LYS A 23 -6.34 -28.24 -0.03
C LYS A 23 -7.14 -27.22 -0.85
N GLN A 24 -8.02 -26.46 -0.19
CA GLN A 24 -8.80 -25.39 -0.84
C GLN A 24 -7.95 -24.23 -1.39
N PHE A 25 -6.71 -24.07 -0.92
CA PHE A 25 -5.77 -23.04 -1.39
C PHE A 25 -4.88 -23.53 -2.54
N ASP A 26 -4.87 -24.84 -2.83
CA ASP A 26 -4.17 -25.41 -3.97
C ASP A 26 -4.95 -25.21 -5.29
N GLU A 27 -6.18 -24.68 -5.23
CA GLU A 27 -6.96 -24.33 -6.41
C GLU A 27 -6.41 -23.04 -7.05
N GLU A 28 -5.81 -23.17 -8.24
CA GLU A 28 -5.35 -22.01 -9.01
C GLU A 28 -6.55 -21.22 -9.59
N PHE A 29 -6.56 -19.92 -9.34
CA PHE A 29 -7.42 -18.93 -10.01
C PHE A 29 -8.93 -19.24 -9.99
N VAL A 30 -9.52 -19.25 -8.79
CA VAL A 30 -10.96 -19.53 -8.57
C VAL A 30 -11.85 -18.30 -8.82
N ALA A 31 -11.68 -17.65 -9.98
CA ALA A 31 -12.47 -16.47 -10.36
C ALA A 31 -13.95 -16.79 -10.57
N GLU A 32 -14.27 -18.03 -10.97
CA GLU A 32 -15.65 -18.48 -11.22
C GLU A 32 -16.54 -18.54 -9.96
N LYS A 33 -15.94 -18.63 -8.77
CA LYS A 33 -16.67 -18.57 -7.48
C LYS A 33 -16.84 -17.14 -6.96
N SER A 34 -16.32 -16.14 -7.67
CA SER A 34 -16.48 -14.74 -7.27
C SER A 34 -17.91 -14.25 -7.53
N ARG A 35 -18.35 -13.28 -6.73
CA ARG A 35 -19.65 -12.61 -6.87
C ARG A 35 -19.45 -11.10 -6.94
N PRO A 36 -20.41 -10.34 -7.48
CA PRO A 36 -20.43 -8.90 -7.32
C PRO A 36 -20.33 -8.51 -5.83
N LEU A 37 -19.63 -7.41 -5.58
CA LEU A 37 -19.50 -6.84 -4.25
C LEU A 37 -20.88 -6.36 -3.77
N THR A 38 -21.16 -6.54 -2.48
CA THR A 38 -22.30 -5.87 -1.85
C THR A 38 -21.99 -4.39 -1.62
N PRO A 39 -22.99 -3.53 -1.41
CA PRO A 39 -22.75 -2.10 -1.19
C PRO A 39 -21.78 -1.78 -0.03
N GLU A 40 -21.77 -2.61 1.02
CA GLU A 40 -20.84 -2.46 2.15
C GLU A 40 -19.40 -2.82 1.76
N GLU A 41 -19.23 -3.86 0.94
CA GLU A 41 -17.93 -4.30 0.44
C GLU A 41 -17.39 -3.34 -0.63
N GLU A 42 -18.26 -2.76 -1.47
CA GLU A 42 -17.89 -1.67 -2.39
C GLU A 42 -17.40 -0.44 -1.64
N ALA A 43 -18.08 -0.03 -0.57
CA ALA A 43 -17.64 1.08 0.26
C ALA A 43 -16.28 0.81 0.93
N LEU A 44 -16.02 -0.43 1.34
CA LEU A 44 -14.72 -0.84 1.87
C LEU A 44 -13.64 -0.82 0.78
N TRP A 45 -13.97 -1.31 -0.41
CA TRP A 45 -13.09 -1.33 -1.58
C TRP A 45 -12.67 0.08 -2.01
N GLU A 46 -13.63 0.99 -2.12
CA GLU A 46 -13.35 2.39 -2.50
C GLU A 46 -12.52 3.10 -1.43
N ARG A 47 -12.75 2.83 -0.14
CA ARG A 47 -11.88 3.33 0.94
C ARG A 47 -10.47 2.76 0.87
N ALA A 48 -10.31 1.51 0.45
CA ALA A 48 -9.00 0.90 0.27
C ALA A 48 -8.27 1.52 -0.92
N LYS A 49 -8.95 1.67 -2.06
CA LYS A 49 -8.41 2.36 -3.24
C LYS A 49 -8.01 3.80 -2.97
N ALA A 50 -8.83 4.56 -2.23
CA ALA A 50 -8.52 5.94 -1.87
C ALA A 50 -7.28 6.11 -0.97
N LYS A 51 -6.85 5.03 -0.29
CA LYS A 51 -5.62 5.03 0.53
C LYS A 51 -4.38 4.61 -0.25
N LEU A 52 -4.55 4.00 -1.42
CA LEU A 52 -3.43 3.82 -2.33
C LEU A 52 -3.13 5.19 -2.95
N PRO A 53 -1.84 5.56 -3.10
CA PRO A 53 -1.50 6.73 -3.90
C PRO A 53 -2.09 6.49 -5.30
N SER A 54 -3.04 7.35 -5.70
CA SER A 54 -3.61 7.26 -7.05
C SER A 54 -2.46 7.46 -8.03
N ALA A 55 -2.24 6.50 -8.92
CA ALA A 55 -1.25 6.63 -9.99
C ALA A 55 -1.71 7.62 -11.08
N GLU A 56 -2.67 8.49 -10.78
CA GLU A 56 -3.35 9.39 -11.73
C GLU A 56 -2.51 10.63 -12.08
N ASP A 57 -1.48 10.97 -11.31
CA ASP A 57 -0.51 12.03 -11.67
C ASP A 57 0.72 11.49 -12.45
N GLY A 58 0.72 10.20 -12.78
CA GLY A 58 1.87 9.46 -13.34
C GLY A 58 2.32 9.84 -14.75
N GLN A 59 1.82 10.92 -15.35
CA GLN A 59 2.25 11.34 -16.69
C GLN A 59 3.44 12.33 -16.70
N ASN A 60 3.81 12.96 -15.57
CA ASN A 60 4.91 13.94 -15.56
C ASN A 60 5.87 13.88 -14.35
N GLU A 61 5.76 12.87 -13.48
CA GLU A 61 6.70 12.73 -12.37
C GLU A 61 7.91 11.88 -12.77
N GLN A 62 9.08 12.50 -12.82
CA GLN A 62 10.36 11.80 -12.99
C GLN A 62 11.05 11.66 -11.64
N THR A 63 11.36 10.42 -11.25
CA THR A 63 12.18 10.16 -10.05
C THR A 63 13.65 10.44 -10.34
N VAL A 64 14.26 11.33 -9.56
CA VAL A 64 15.69 11.66 -9.67
C VAL A 64 16.40 11.30 -8.36
N ALA A 65 17.53 10.62 -8.45
CA ALA A 65 18.40 10.36 -7.31
C ALA A 65 19.46 11.46 -7.18
N ILE A 66 19.51 12.14 -6.03
CA ILE A 66 20.45 13.25 -5.76
C ILE A 66 21.28 12.91 -4.53
N ARG A 67 22.60 13.17 -4.59
CA ARG A 67 23.47 13.08 -3.42
C ARG A 67 23.38 14.38 -2.62
N LEU A 68 23.00 14.29 -1.35
CA LEU A 68 22.91 15.41 -0.43
C LEU A 68 23.77 15.17 0.81
N ASN A 69 24.24 16.26 1.41
CA ASN A 69 24.86 16.18 2.73
C ASN A 69 23.85 15.65 3.77
N LYS A 70 24.27 14.73 4.64
CA LYS A 70 23.41 14.10 5.65
C LYS A 70 22.71 15.11 6.55
N VAL A 71 23.45 16.10 7.07
CA VAL A 71 22.91 17.13 7.97
C VAL A 71 21.86 17.98 7.25
N LEU A 72 22.07 18.26 5.97
CA LEU A 72 21.09 18.99 5.16
C LEU A 72 19.81 18.17 4.97
N LEU A 73 19.93 16.88 4.67
CA LEU A 73 18.79 15.98 4.52
C LEU A 73 17.96 15.88 5.81
N ASP A 74 18.62 15.82 6.97
CA ASP A 74 17.96 15.77 8.27
C ASP A 74 17.16 17.07 8.52
N ARG A 75 17.76 18.24 8.22
CA ARG A 75 17.08 19.54 8.32
C ARG A 75 15.89 19.65 7.38
N CYS A 76 16.02 19.20 6.13
CA CYS A 76 14.92 19.16 5.17
C CYS A 76 13.76 18.28 5.69
N THR A 77 14.09 17.12 6.24
CA THR A 77 13.09 16.19 6.80
C THR A 77 12.37 16.80 8.01
N ALA A 78 13.11 17.46 8.91
CA ALA A 78 12.53 18.15 10.06
C ALA A 78 11.61 19.30 9.62
N LEU A 79 12.01 20.07 8.61
CA LEU A 79 11.22 21.17 8.08
C LEU A 79 9.93 20.67 7.41
N ALA A 80 10.01 19.61 6.61
CA ALA A 80 8.85 18.98 5.97
C ALA A 80 7.81 18.53 7.03
N LYS A 81 8.27 17.85 8.09
CA LYS A 81 7.41 17.45 9.22
C LYS A 81 6.77 18.65 9.92
N LYS A 82 7.55 19.69 10.24
CA LYS A 82 7.04 20.92 10.88
C LYS A 82 5.95 21.60 10.04
N LYS A 83 6.07 21.54 8.71
CA LYS A 83 5.11 22.13 7.77
C LYS A 83 3.99 21.18 7.34
N ARG A 84 3.97 19.93 7.83
CA ARG A 84 3.04 18.87 7.43
C ARG A 84 3.02 18.65 5.91
N LEU A 85 4.21 18.68 5.30
CA LEU A 85 4.42 18.42 3.88
C LEU A 85 5.23 17.13 3.70
N SER A 86 5.07 16.49 2.56
CA SER A 86 5.99 15.45 2.11
C SER A 86 7.33 16.07 1.68
N ARG A 87 8.40 15.25 1.61
CA ARG A 87 9.76 15.75 1.28
C ARG A 87 9.84 16.23 -0.17
N ASP A 88 9.23 15.48 -1.08
CA ASP A 88 8.99 15.78 -2.48
C ASP A 88 8.29 17.14 -2.67
N VAL A 89 7.16 17.39 -1.98
CA VAL A 89 6.47 18.69 -2.05
C VAL A 89 7.35 19.83 -1.52
N LEU A 90 8.11 19.61 -0.44
CA LEU A 90 9.04 20.62 0.08
C LEU A 90 10.13 20.95 -0.95
N VAL A 91 10.74 19.93 -1.55
CA VAL A 91 11.80 20.08 -2.56
C VAL A 91 11.25 20.77 -3.81
N ALA A 92 10.08 20.35 -4.31
CA ALA A 92 9.44 20.97 -5.47
C ALA A 92 9.11 22.45 -5.22
N ARG A 93 8.62 22.81 -4.02
CA ARG A 93 8.39 24.22 -3.65
C ARG A 93 9.69 25.02 -3.63
N GLY A 94 10.76 24.46 -3.08
CA GLY A 94 12.07 25.11 -3.06
C GLY A 94 12.62 25.33 -4.47
N LEU A 95 12.55 24.32 -5.33
CA LEU A 95 13.01 24.41 -6.72
C LEU A 95 12.20 25.44 -7.52
N ARG A 96 10.88 25.46 -7.41
CA ARG A 96 10.04 26.48 -8.08
C ARG A 96 10.40 27.89 -7.63
N ALA A 97 10.62 28.10 -6.34
CA ALA A 97 11.01 29.40 -5.81
C ALA A 97 12.39 29.85 -6.31
N LEU A 98 13.32 28.90 -6.47
CA LEU A 98 14.66 29.16 -7.02
C LEU A 98 14.58 29.51 -8.51
N LEU A 99 13.87 28.72 -9.30
CA LEU A 99 13.68 28.96 -10.74
C LEU A 99 13.03 30.33 -11.00
N ALA A 100 11.97 30.65 -10.26
CA ALA A 100 11.31 31.96 -10.36
C ALA A 100 12.24 33.13 -9.98
N ALA A 101 13.21 32.92 -9.07
CA ALA A 101 14.20 33.93 -8.72
C ALA A 101 15.25 34.14 -9.82
N GLU A 102 15.54 33.09 -10.61
CA GLU A 102 16.45 33.12 -11.75
C GLU A 102 15.75 33.52 -13.08
N GLY A 103 14.42 33.63 -13.08
CA GLY A 103 13.63 34.04 -14.24
C GLY A 103 13.15 32.91 -15.16
N GLU A 104 13.19 31.67 -14.66
CA GLU A 104 12.64 30.46 -15.29
C GLU A 104 11.22 30.14 -14.80
#